data_AF-A0A811KCK7-F1
#
_entry.id   AF-A0A811KCK7-F1
#
_cell.length_a   1.000
_cell.length_b   1.000
_cell.length_c   1.000
_cell.angle_alpha   90.00
_cell.angle_beta   90.00
_cell.angle_gamma   90.00
#
_symmetry.space_group_name_H-M   'P 1'
#
loop_
_entity.id
_entity.type
_entity.pdbx_description
1 polymer ?
#
loop_
_entity_poly.entity_id
_entity_poly.type
_entity_poly.pdbx_seq_one_letter_code
_entity_poly.pdbx_strand_id
1 'polypeptide(L)'
;MKPVKSEFPQGHTYRPVVNLPLPREPMNFSGCDERVSKTVDVLRDAYKGNIVFVGHDSSIASVIWNLAHKDVYPCQATITVFKEVGGKVEMVEQCSTKHLKPTNKTRFTG
;
A
#
# COMPACT_ATOMS: atom_id res chain seq x y z
N MET A 1 2.19 28.62 0.18
CA MET A 1 1.77 27.21 0.03
C MET A 1 0.27 27.15 0.21
N LYS A 2 -0.48 26.57 -0.74
CA LYS A 2 -1.91 26.33 -0.53
C LYS A 2 -2.07 25.22 0.53
N PRO A 3 -3.06 25.30 1.42
CA PRO A 3 -3.27 24.27 2.43
C PRO A 3 -3.77 22.98 1.76
N VAL A 4 -3.02 21.88 1.92
CA VAL A 4 -3.29 20.55 1.33
C VAL A 4 -4.73 20.07 1.57
N LYS A 5 -5.38 20.53 2.66
CA LYS A 5 -6.79 20.25 2.97
C LYS A 5 -7.79 20.73 1.90
N SER A 6 -7.46 21.75 1.10
CA SER A 6 -8.36 22.24 0.04
C SER A 6 -8.36 21.37 -1.22
N GLU A 7 -7.42 20.41 -1.33
CA GLU A 7 -7.27 19.52 -2.48
C GLU A 7 -7.87 18.13 -2.24
N PHE A 8 -8.13 17.78 -0.98
CA PHE A 8 -8.90 16.57 -0.66
C PHE A 8 -10.39 16.85 -0.92
N PRO A 9 -11.07 16.02 -1.72
CA PRO A 9 -12.47 16.24 -2.05
C PRO A 9 -13.32 16.17 -0.77
N GLN A 10 -13.68 17.34 -0.25
CA GLN A 10 -14.66 17.48 0.82
C GLN A 10 -16.04 17.20 0.23
N GLY A 11 -16.66 16.09 0.64
CA GLY A 11 -18.03 15.76 0.24
C GLY A 11 -18.25 14.34 -0.26
N HIS A 12 -17.21 13.53 -0.48
CA HIS A 12 -17.40 12.10 -0.65
C HIS A 12 -17.59 11.46 0.72
N THR A 13 -18.84 11.18 1.11
CA THR A 13 -19.11 10.16 2.12
C THR A 13 -18.39 8.89 1.67
N TYR A 14 -17.31 8.53 2.35
CA TYR A 14 -16.70 7.21 2.20
C TYR A 14 -17.79 6.18 2.46
N ARG A 15 -18.28 5.56 1.38
CA ARG A 15 -19.13 4.38 1.47
C ARG A 15 -18.19 3.20 1.25
N PRO A 16 -17.93 2.39 2.27
CA PRO A 16 -17.24 1.12 2.05
C PRO A 16 -17.97 0.40 0.92
N VAL A 17 -17.25 -0.07 -0.10
CA VAL A 17 -17.81 -0.80 -1.25
C VAL A 17 -18.23 -2.24 -0.84
N VAL A 18 -18.43 -2.48 0.45
CA VAL A 18 -18.62 -3.81 1.02
C VAL A 18 -19.91 -3.86 1.82
N ASN A 19 -20.75 -4.85 1.50
CA ASN A 19 -21.93 -5.17 2.28
C ASN A 19 -21.51 -5.97 3.52
N LEU A 20 -22.06 -5.59 4.68
CA LEU A 20 -21.86 -6.33 5.93
C LEU A 20 -22.89 -7.48 6.04
N PRO A 21 -22.55 -8.60 6.70
CA PRO A 21 -21.24 -8.89 7.30
C PRO A 21 -20.20 -9.18 6.22
N LEU A 22 -18.96 -8.74 6.47
CA LEU A 22 -17.84 -9.12 5.61
C LEU A 22 -17.74 -10.66 5.60
N PRO A 23 -17.43 -11.27 4.44
CA PRO A 23 -17.16 -12.70 4.39
C PRO A 23 -16.06 -13.05 5.40
N ARG A 24 -16.23 -14.17 6.11
CA ARG A 24 -15.19 -14.69 7.02
C ARG A 24 -14.03 -15.18 6.18
N GLU A 25 -12.96 -14.40 6.15
CA GLU A 25 -11.72 -14.75 5.46
C GLU A 25 -10.67 -15.26 6.45
N PRO A 26 -9.76 -16.13 6.00
CA PRO A 26 -8.59 -16.49 6.80
C PRO A 26 -7.80 -15.22 7.19
N MET A 27 -7.53 -15.07 8.49
CA MET A 27 -6.82 -13.92 9.08
C MET A 27 -5.31 -14.18 9.23
N ASN A 28 -4.80 -15.21 8.57
CA ASN A 28 -3.38 -15.54 8.54
C ASN A 28 -2.70 -14.85 7.34
N PHE A 29 -1.38 -15.02 7.23
CA PHE A 29 -0.58 -14.41 6.17
C PHE A 29 -1.10 -14.78 4.77
N SER A 30 -1.42 -16.05 4.53
CA SER A 30 -1.95 -16.52 3.24
C SER A 30 -3.30 -15.87 2.88
N GLY A 31 -4.19 -15.69 3.86
CA GLY A 31 -5.45 -14.99 3.64
C GLY A 31 -5.28 -13.49 3.37
N CYS A 32 -4.30 -12.85 3.99
CA CYS A 32 -3.95 -11.46 3.71
C CYS A 32 -3.41 -11.30 2.27
N ASP A 33 -2.47 -12.16 1.86
CA ASP A 33 -1.84 -12.11 0.55
C ASP A 33 -2.85 -12.24 -0.59
N GLU A 34 -3.76 -13.20 -0.51
CA GLU A 34 -4.79 -13.41 -1.53
C GLU A 34 -5.70 -12.19 -1.68
N ARG A 35 -6.14 -11.60 -0.56
CA ARG A 35 -7.03 -10.43 -0.55
C ARG A 35 -6.33 -9.19 -1.11
N VAL A 36 -5.12 -8.93 -0.64
CA VAL A 36 -4.33 -7.77 -1.09
C VAL A 36 -4.02 -7.91 -2.58
N SER A 37 -3.64 -9.10 -3.03
CA SER A 37 -3.36 -9.39 -4.46
C SER A 37 -4.55 -9.04 -5.35
N LYS A 38 -5.74 -9.56 -5.05
CA LYS A 38 -6.97 -9.25 -5.81
C LYS A 38 -7.27 -7.76 -5.83
N THR A 39 -7.04 -7.08 -4.71
CA THR A 39 -7.27 -5.62 -4.60
C THR A 39 -6.30 -4.84 -5.48
N VAL A 40 -5.02 -5.21 -5.47
CA VAL A 40 -3.97 -4.59 -6.30
C VAL A 40 -4.30 -4.78 -7.79
N ASP A 41 -4.64 -6.00 -8.20
CA ASP A 41 -4.96 -6.32 -9.60
C ASP A 41 -6.17 -5.51 -10.10
N VAL A 42 -7.29 -5.53 -9.35
CA VAL A 42 -8.50 -4.75 -9.69
C VAL A 42 -8.19 -3.26 -9.81
N LEU A 43 -7.37 -2.71 -8.93
CA LEU A 43 -7.02 -1.28 -8.97
C LEU A 43 -6.10 -0.94 -10.15
N ARG A 44 -5.16 -1.83 -10.52
CA ARG A 44 -4.31 -1.65 -11.70
C ARG A 44 -5.09 -1.74 -13.01
N ASP A 45 -6.12 -2.59 -13.04
CA ASP A 45 -7.00 -2.71 -14.20
C ASP A 45 -7.90 -1.48 -14.35
N ALA A 46 -8.52 -1.06 -13.24
CA ALA A 46 -9.51 0.03 -13.22
C ALA A 46 -8.90 1.43 -13.40
N TYR A 47 -7.67 1.66 -12.94
CA TYR A 47 -7.06 2.99 -12.94
C TYR A 47 -5.79 3.05 -13.78
N LYS A 48 -5.68 4.10 -14.61
CA LYS A 48 -4.45 4.41 -15.37
C LYS A 48 -3.74 5.59 -14.73
N GLY A 49 -2.47 5.40 -14.36
CA GLY A 49 -1.64 6.43 -13.72
C GLY A 49 -0.98 5.92 -12.43
N ASN A 50 -0.65 6.86 -11.54
CA ASN A 50 0.00 6.54 -10.26
C ASN A 50 -1.06 6.09 -9.24
N ILE A 51 -0.85 4.92 -8.64
CA ILE A 51 -1.68 4.38 -7.57
C ILE A 51 -0.89 4.46 -6.26
N VAL A 52 -1.53 4.92 -5.19
CA VAL A 52 -0.93 5.01 -3.86
C VAL A 52 -1.69 4.08 -2.92
N PHE A 53 -0.97 3.08 -2.39
CA PHE A 53 -1.48 2.18 -1.35
C PHE A 53 -1.02 2.68 0.02
N VAL A 54 -1.95 2.89 0.93
CA VAL A 54 -1.67 3.26 2.33
C VAL A 54 -2.32 2.21 3.22
N GLY A 55 -1.53 1.61 4.11
CA GLY A 55 -1.97 0.51 4.96
C GLY A 55 -0.98 0.24 6.08
N HIS A 56 -1.23 -0.86 6.80
CA HIS A 56 -0.35 -1.34 7.86
C HIS A 56 0.74 -2.27 7.31
N ASP A 57 1.71 -2.58 8.16
CA ASP A 57 2.88 -3.40 7.88
C ASP A 57 2.58 -4.67 7.07
N SER A 58 1.71 -5.53 7.60
CA SER A 58 1.32 -6.82 6.98
C SER A 58 0.68 -6.64 5.61
N SER A 59 -0.27 -5.71 5.47
CA SER A 59 -0.93 -5.47 4.18
C SER A 59 0.02 -4.90 3.13
N ILE A 60 0.93 -4.00 3.53
CA ILE A 60 1.91 -3.43 2.59
C ILE A 60 3.00 -4.46 2.26
N ALA A 61 3.40 -5.32 3.20
CA ALA A 61 4.28 -6.47 2.91
C ALA A 61 3.66 -7.36 1.83
N SER A 62 2.37 -7.69 1.92
CA SER A 62 1.64 -8.42 0.88
C SER A 62 1.64 -7.70 -0.48
N VAL A 63 1.52 -6.36 -0.52
CA VAL A 63 1.65 -5.59 -1.77
C VAL A 63 3.05 -5.75 -2.36
N ILE A 64 4.10 -5.65 -1.54
CA ILE A 64 5.49 -5.80 -1.98
C ILE A 64 5.76 -7.21 -2.51
N TRP A 65 5.24 -8.23 -1.81
CA TRP A 65 5.31 -9.61 -2.25
C TRP A 65 4.60 -9.84 -3.59
N ASN A 66 3.40 -9.31 -3.76
CA ASN A 66 2.65 -9.44 -5.02
C ASN A 66 3.38 -8.78 -6.20
N LEU A 67 3.87 -7.55 -6.02
CA LEU A 67 4.44 -6.75 -7.11
C LEU A 67 5.90 -7.09 -7.44
N ALA A 68 6.68 -7.55 -6.47
CA ALA A 68 8.12 -7.75 -6.63
C ALA A 68 8.65 -9.10 -6.12
N HIS A 69 7.80 -9.95 -5.54
CA HIS A 69 8.18 -11.24 -4.94
C HIS A 69 9.33 -11.13 -3.94
N LYS A 70 9.29 -10.08 -3.10
CA LYS A 70 10.28 -9.85 -2.04
C LYS A 70 9.63 -9.94 -0.68
N ASP A 71 10.30 -10.65 0.22
CA ASP A 71 9.92 -10.74 1.63
C ASP A 71 10.48 -9.52 2.37
N VAL A 72 9.69 -8.45 2.41
CA VAL A 72 10.07 -7.17 3.01
C VAL A 72 8.93 -6.68 3.89
N TYR A 73 9.23 -6.48 5.16
CA TYR A 73 8.30 -5.88 6.11
C TYR A 73 8.57 -4.37 6.27
N PRO A 74 7.65 -3.52 5.83
CA PRO A 74 7.80 -2.08 5.92
C PRO A 74 7.63 -1.60 7.36
N CYS A 75 8.51 -0.70 7.78
CA CYS A 75 8.38 0.00 9.06
C CYS A 75 7.38 1.17 8.96
N GLN A 76 7.09 1.80 10.11
CA GLN A 76 6.15 2.91 10.21
C GLN A 76 6.50 4.05 9.24
N ALA A 77 5.48 4.50 8.49
CA ALA A 77 5.57 5.61 7.55
C ALA A 77 6.74 5.50 6.55
N THR A 78 7.13 4.27 6.18
CA THR A 78 8.07 4.05 5.09
C THR A 78 7.37 4.14 3.74
N ILE A 79 8.12 4.53 2.71
CA ILE A 79 7.62 4.61 1.33
C ILE A 79 8.35 3.59 0.47
N THR A 80 7.60 2.71 -0.17
CA THR A 80 8.11 1.83 -1.23
C THR A 80 7.54 2.31 -2.56
N VAL A 81 8.40 2.45 -3.58
CA VAL A 81 8.01 2.95 -4.90
C VAL A 81 8.27 1.85 -5.93
N PHE A 82 7.25 1.62 -6.75
CA PHE A 82 7.31 0.75 -7.91
C PHE A 82 7.17 1.56 -9.18
N LYS A 83 7.80 1.10 -10.25
CA LYS A 83 7.69 1.68 -11.58
C LYS A 83 7.37 0.58 -12.58
N GLU A 84 6.40 0.84 -13.46
CA GLU A 84 6.11 -0.06 -14.56
C GLU A 84 6.98 0.32 -15.77
N VAL A 85 7.78 -0.62 -16.27
CA VAL A 85 8.66 -0.45 -17.43
C VAL A 85 8.46 -1.64 -18.36
N GLY A 86 7.94 -1.39 -19.56
CA GLY A 86 7.72 -2.45 -20.56
C GLY A 86 6.79 -3.58 -20.08
N GLY A 87 5.75 -3.25 -19.31
CA GLY A 87 4.80 -4.22 -18.75
C GLY A 87 5.31 -5.01 -17.54
N LYS A 88 6.51 -4.71 -17.04
CA LYS A 88 7.07 -5.28 -15.81
C LYS A 88 7.05 -4.25 -14.69
N VAL A 89 6.74 -4.71 -13.48
CA VAL A 89 6.80 -3.89 -12.28
C VAL A 89 8.18 -4.04 -11.65
N GLU A 90 8.87 -2.91 -11.47
CA GLU A 90 10.19 -2.85 -10.86
C GLU A 90 10.13 -2.01 -9.58
N MET A 91 10.70 -2.53 -8.49
CA MET A 91 10.82 -1.76 -7.25
C MET A 91 12.04 -0.84 -7.33
N VAL A 92 11.81 0.48 -7.31
CA VAL A 92 12.86 1.50 -7.47
C VAL A 92 13.26 2.14 -6.15
N GLU A 93 12.41 2.05 -5.13
CA GLU A 93 12.72 2.50 -3.78
C GLU A 93 12.07 1.56 -2.76
N GLN A 94 12.83 1.08 -1.78
CA GLN A 94 12.38 0.13 -0.77
C GLN A 94 12.33 0.79 0.60
N CYS A 95 11.16 0.79 1.24
CA CYS A 95 10.96 1.19 2.64
C CYS A 95 11.68 2.49 3.04
N SER A 96 11.64 3.50 2.17
CA SER A 96 12.36 4.74 2.34
C SER A 96 11.82 5.59 3.50
N THR A 97 12.76 6.10 4.29
CA THR A 97 12.54 7.05 5.39
C THR A 97 13.18 8.40 5.11
N LYS A 98 13.56 8.71 3.86
CA LYS A 98 14.29 9.94 3.52
C LYS A 98 13.51 11.21 3.89
N HIS A 99 12.19 11.13 3.83
CA HIS A 99 11.27 12.22 4.20
C HIS A 99 11.09 12.36 5.73
N LEU A 100 11.48 11.36 6.52
CA LEU A 100 11.33 11.38 7.97
C LEU A 100 12.53 12.05 8.64
N LYS A 101 12.24 12.89 9.64
CA LYS A 101 13.26 13.39 10.58
C LYS A 101 13.91 12.20 11.31
N PRO A 102 15.20 12.27 11.67
CA PRO A 102 15.88 11.19 12.39
C PRO A 102 15.14 10.69 13.63
N THR A 103 14.51 11.59 14.38
CA THR A 103 13.73 11.29 15.60
C THR A 103 12.49 10.43 15.37
N ASN A 104 11.97 10.41 14.14
CA ASN A 104 10.73 9.71 13.78
C ASN A 104 11.00 8.40 13.05
N LYS A 105 12.27 8.05 12.84
CA LYS A 105 12.66 6.76 12.27
C LYS A 105 12.63 5.74 13.40
N THR A 106 11.47 5.10 13.60
CA THR A 106 11.39 3.90 14.44
C THR A 106 12.25 2.81 13.78
N ARG A 107 13.45 2.59 14.32
CA ARG A 107 14.25 1.40 14.00
C ARG A 107 13.59 0.23 14.72
N PHE A 108 12.96 -0.68 13.97
CA PHE A 108 12.81 -2.03 14.47
C PHE A 108 14.19 -2.68 14.33
N THR A 109 14.97 -2.63 15.40
CA THR A 109 16.10 -3.56 15.59
C THR A 109 15.48 -4.88 16.01
N GLY A 110 15.14 -5.70 15.02
CA GLY A 110 15.07 -7.15 15.21
C GLY A 110 16.47 -7.71 15.24
#